data_AF-A0A953AGZ6-F1
#
_entry.id   AF-A0A953AGZ6-F1
#
_cell.length_a   1.000
_cell.length_b   1.000
_cell.length_c   1.000
_cell.angle_alpha   90.00
_cell.angle_beta   90.00
_cell.angle_gamma   90.00
#
_symmetry.space_group_name_H-M   'P 1'
#
loop_
_entity.id
_entity.type
_entity.pdbx_description
1 polymer ?
#
loop_
_entity_poly.entity_id
_entity_poly.type
_entity_poly.pdbx_seq_one_letter_code
_entity_poly.pdbx_strand_id
1 'polypeptide(L)' 'MSLKQVHYAEKRLCKLWRAMVLASERGASALELERLYDAYALALQSYLRCCEAYYREVAGIDIHRCA' A
#
# COMPACT_ATOMS: atom_id res chain seq x y z
N MET A 1 -8.23 -3.56 13.25
CA MET A 1 -7.49 -3.89 12.02
C MET A 1 -6.69 -5.16 12.26
N SER A 2 -6.89 -6.20 11.47
CA SER A 2 -6.17 -7.48 11.65
C SER A 2 -4.91 -7.59 10.78
N LEU A 3 -3.98 -8.45 11.18
CA LEU A 3 -2.79 -8.78 10.37
C LEU A 3 -3.16 -9.31 8.96
N LYS A 4 -4.32 -9.96 8.83
CA LYS A 4 -4.85 -10.42 7.53
C LYS A 4 -5.16 -9.26 6.59
N GLN A 5 -5.69 -8.16 7.12
CA GLN A 5 -6.01 -6.96 6.32
C GLN A 5 -4.72 -6.24 5.87
N VAL A 6 -3.72 -6.17 6.74
CA VAL A 6 -2.38 -5.64 6.40
C VAL A 6 -1.76 -6.44 5.25
N HIS A 7 -1.70 -7.77 5.38
CA HIS A 7 -1.18 -8.64 4.32
C HIS A 7 -1.96 -8.55 3.01
N TYR A 8 -3.29 -8.39 3.08
CA TYR A 8 -4.10 -8.20 1.88
C TYR A 8 -3.73 -6.89 1.16
N ALA A 9 -3.62 -5.78 1.90
CA ALA A 9 -3.25 -4.49 1.35
C ALA A 9 -1.84 -4.52 0.75
N GLU A 10 -0.89 -5.16 1.42
CA GLU A 10 0.47 -5.38 0.93
C GLU A 10 0.50 -6.19 -0.38
N LYS A 11 -0.22 -7.32 -0.43
CA LYS A 11 -0.31 -8.13 -1.66
C LYS A 11 -0.87 -7.33 -2.82
N ARG A 12 -1.89 -6.50 -2.58
CA ARG A 12 -2.48 -5.63 -3.60
C ARG A 12 -1.47 -4.58 -4.09
N LEU A 13 -0.74 -3.94 -3.17
CA LEU A 13 0.32 -2.99 -3.47
C LEU A 13 1.41 -3.61 -4.36
N CYS A 14 1.93 -4.78 -3.95
CA CYS A 14 2.97 -5.51 -4.69
C CYS A 14 2.50 -5.95 -6.08
N LYS A 15 1.23 -6.36 -6.22
CA LYS A 15 0.66 -6.71 -7.52
C LYS A 15 0.63 -5.51 -8.47
N LEU A 16 0.24 -4.34 -7.98
CA LEU A 16 0.18 -3.12 -8.79
C LEU A 16 1.58 -2.63 -9.19
N TRP A 17 2.55 -2.70 -8.27
CA TRP A 17 3.95 -2.43 -8.59
C TRP A 17 4.45 -3.32 -9.73
N ARG A 18 4.23 -4.64 -9.62
CA ARG A 18 4.62 -5.59 -10.68
C ARG A 18 3.92 -5.30 -12.01
N ALA A 19 2.63 -4.96 -11.98
CA ALA A 19 1.89 -4.59 -13.18
C ALA A 19 2.50 -3.36 -13.86
N MET A 20 2.86 -2.33 -13.08
CA MET A 20 3.50 -1.11 -13.58
C MET A 20 4.87 -1.38 -14.20
N VAL A 21 5.72 -2.20 -13.54
CA VAL A 21 7.03 -2.59 -14.07
C VAL A 21 6.87 -3.34 -15.41
N LEU A 22 5.98 -4.35 -15.45
CA LEU A 22 5.74 -5.12 -16.67
C LEU A 22 5.13 -4.28 -17.80
N ALA A 23 4.26 -3.33 -17.48
CA ALA A 23 3.70 -2.40 -18.46
C ALA A 23 4.81 -1.52 -19.05
N SER A 24 5.69 -0.98 -18.20
CA SER A 24 6.83 -0.17 -18.64
C SER A 24 7.78 -0.95 -19.55
N GLU A 25 8.11 -2.20 -19.20
CA GLU A 25 8.98 -3.07 -20.01
C GLU A 25 8.38 -3.40 -21.39
N ARG A 26 7.05 -3.43 -21.49
CA ARG A 26 6.34 -3.66 -22.76
C ARG A 26 6.15 -2.38 -23.59
N GLY A 27 6.67 -1.24 -23.13
CA GLY A 27 6.50 0.04 -23.80
C GLY A 27 5.07 0.58 -23.71
N ALA A 28 4.38 0.35 -22.58
CA ALA A 28 3.07 0.94 -22.33
C ALA A 28 3.09 2.47 -22.45
N SER A 29 1.96 3.04 -22.84
CA SER A 29 1.82 4.50 -22.97
C SER A 29 1.98 5.21 -21.62
N ALA A 30 2.40 6.47 -21.65
CA ALA A 30 2.48 7.31 -20.45
C ALA A 30 1.14 7.34 -19.67
N LEU A 31 0.02 7.48 -20.39
CA LEU A 31 -1.32 7.48 -19.79
C LEU A 31 -1.65 6.16 -19.06
N GLU A 32 -1.21 5.03 -19.60
CA GLU A 32 -1.41 3.73 -18.96
C GLU A 32 -0.56 3.61 -17.68
N LEU A 33 0.69 4.07 -17.74
CA LEU A 33 1.59 4.08 -16.58
C LEU A 33 1.10 5.02 -15.49
N GLU A 34 0.57 6.19 -15.84
CA GLU A 34 -0.06 7.14 -14.89
C GLU A 34 -1.25 6.48 -14.16
N ARG A 35 -2.13 5.80 -14.89
CA ARG A 35 -3.27 5.08 -14.27
C ARG A 35 -2.82 3.98 -13.32
N LEU A 36 -1.76 3.25 -13.67
CA LEU A 36 -1.18 2.22 -12.80
C LEU A 36 -0.52 2.83 -11.56
N TYR A 37 0.15 3.98 -11.73
CA TYR A 37 0.73 4.74 -10.64
C TYR A 37 -0.35 5.25 -9.67
N ASP A 38 -1.43 5.84 -10.17
CA ASP A 38 -2.56 6.31 -9.34
C ASP A 38 -3.16 5.15 -8.53
N ALA A 39 -3.39 4.01 -9.18
CA ALA A 39 -3.88 2.81 -8.51
C ALA A 39 -2.91 2.31 -7.44
N TYR A 40 -1.60 2.32 -7.74
CA TYR A 40 -0.54 1.96 -6.80
C TYR A 40 -0.51 2.92 -5.59
N ALA A 41 -0.57 4.23 -5.82
CA ALA A 41 -0.57 5.25 -4.77
C ALA A 41 -1.76 5.08 -3.80
N LEU A 42 -2.95 4.80 -4.34
CA LEU A 42 -4.13 4.49 -3.53
C LEU A 42 -3.96 3.19 -2.71
N ALA A 43 -3.34 2.16 -3.30
CA ALA A 43 -3.04 0.92 -2.59
C ALA A 43 -2.00 1.14 -1.47
N LEU A 44 -0.98 1.99 -1.71
CA LEU A 44 0.04 2.34 -0.73
C LEU A 44 -0.58 3.04 0.47
N GLN A 45 -1.42 4.06 0.23
CA GLN A 45 -2.14 4.74 1.31
C GLN A 45 -3.02 3.78 2.10
N SER A 46 -3.69 2.84 1.43
CA SER A 46 -4.48 1.82 2.11
C SER A 46 -3.63 0.90 2.99
N TYR A 47 -2.47 0.46 2.48
CA TYR A 47 -1.53 -0.36 3.25
C TYR A 47 -1.02 0.40 4.48
N LEU A 48 -0.61 1.66 4.32
CA LEU A 48 -0.15 2.50 5.42
C LEU A 48 -1.22 2.68 6.50
N ARG A 49 -2.47 2.96 6.12
CA ARG A 49 -3.60 3.03 7.08
C ARG A 49 -3.83 1.71 7.81
N CYS A 50 -3.73 0.58 7.10
CA CYS A 50 -3.86 -0.74 7.72
C CYS A 50 -2.72 -1.00 8.71
N CYS A 51 -1.48 -0.65 8.37
CA CYS A 51 -0.33 -0.76 9.25
C CYS A 51 -0.50 0.12 10.49
N GLU A 52 -0.83 1.40 10.32
CA GLU A 52 -1.04 2.34 11.42
C GLU A 52 -2.12 1.84 12.39
N ALA A 53 -3.27 1.41 11.87
CA ALA A 53 -4.35 0.87 12.70
C ALA A 53 -3.93 -0.44 13.39
N TYR A 54 -3.23 -1.33 12.69
CA TYR A 54 -2.72 -2.58 13.27
C TYR A 54 -1.70 -2.31 14.38
N TYR A 55 -0.74 -1.40 14.17
CA TYR A 55 0.24 -1.04 15.19
C TYR A 55 -0.40 -0.36 16.41
N ARG A 56 -1.39 0.51 16.21
CA ARG A 56 -2.14 1.10 17.33
C ARG A 56 -2.83 0.03 18.19
N GLU A 57 -3.45 -0.95 17.55
CA GLU A 57 -4.18 -2.01 18.25
C GLU A 57 -3.28 -3.08 18.88
N VAL A 58 -2.16 -3.42 18.23
CA VAL A 58 -1.25 -4.49 18.67
C VAL A 58 -0.22 -3.99 19.67
N ALA A 59 0.24 -2.74 19.53
CA ALA A 59 1.30 -2.22 20.38
C ALA A 59 0.79 -1.63 21.70
N GLY A 60 -0.50 -1.23 21.80
CA GLY A 60 -0.97 -0.47 22.96
C GLY A 60 -0.09 0.75 23.27
N ILE A 61 0.65 1.26 22.27
CA ILE A 61 1.53 2.41 22.44
C ILE A 61 0.60 3.61 22.40
N ASP A 62 0.24 4.05 23.60
CA ASP A 62 -0.19 5.40 23.86
C ASP A 62 0.93 6.34 23.42
N ILE A 63 0.77 6.92 22.24
CA ILE A 63 1.73 7.83 21.62
C ILE A 63 1.86 9.13 22.46
N HIS A 64 1.04 9.32 23.51
CA HIS A 64 1.13 10.42 24.47
C HIS A 64 2.11 10.19 25.63
N ARG A 65 2.80 9.05 25.73
CA ARG A 65 3.74 8.80 26.84
C ARG A 65 5.19 9.26 26.59
N CYS A 66 5.44 10.02 25.52
CA CYS A 66 6.75 10.62 25.22
C CYS A 66 6.70 12.16 25.26
N ALA A 67 6.02 12.75 26.24
CA ALA A 67 6.06 14.17 26.55
C ALA A 67 6.34 14.39 28.04
#